data_AF-A0A7J9QUL5-F1
#
_entry.id   AF-A0A7J9QUL5-F1
#
_cell.length_a   1.000
_cell.length_b   1.000
_cell.length_c   1.000
_cell.angle_alpha   90.00
_cell.angle_beta   90.00
_cell.angle_gamma   90.00
#
_symmetry.space_group_name_H-M   'P 1'
#
loop_
_entity.id
_entity.type
_entity.pdbx_description
1 polymer ?
#
loop_
_entity_poly.entity_id
_entity_poly.type
_entity_poly.pdbx_seq_one_letter_code
_entity_poly.pdbx_strand_id
1 'polypeptide(L)' 'PVDGAFYSTIQQSKNLPWLDIPKPEFIQKVVAKTLPRPMNYRKIIAVNKGELGLVLTEVPDLEIGPNRCAVDAS' A
#
# COMPACT_ATOMS: atom_id res chain seq x y z
N PRO A 1 -15.33 17.17 -4.38
CA PRO A 1 -14.79 16.24 -3.36
C PRO A 1 -15.75 15.08 -3.15
N VAL A 2 -15.26 13.85 -3.26
CA VAL A 2 -16.02 12.65 -2.87
C VAL A 2 -15.87 12.50 -1.35
N ASP A 3 -16.96 12.19 -0.67
CA ASP A 3 -16.93 12.00 0.78
C ASP A 3 -15.97 10.87 1.17
N GLY A 4 -15.09 11.12 2.15
CA GLY A 4 -14.05 10.18 2.57
C GLY A 4 -12.81 10.06 1.66
N ALA A 5 -12.73 10.78 0.54
CA ALA A 5 -11.55 10.76 -0.31
C ALA A 5 -10.45 11.71 0.20
N PHE A 6 -9.21 11.22 0.24
CA PHE A 6 -8.03 12.04 0.53
C PHE A 6 -7.50 12.66 -0.77
N TYR A 7 -7.22 13.96 -0.73
CA TYR A 7 -6.68 14.69 -1.86
C TYR A 7 -5.40 15.43 -1.45
N SER A 8 -4.46 15.53 -2.39
CA SER A 8 -3.30 16.41 -2.27
C SER A 8 -2.99 17.00 -3.64
N THR A 9 -2.31 18.13 -3.66
CA THR A 9 -1.71 18.71 -4.86
C THR A 9 -0.21 18.43 -4.89
N ILE A 10 0.40 18.50 -6.06
CA ILE A 10 1.87 18.43 -6.18
C ILE A 10 2.53 19.47 -5.27
N GLN A 11 1.97 20.68 -5.22
CA GLN A 11 2.51 21.76 -4.41
C GLN A 11 2.47 21.44 -2.90
N GLN A 12 1.39 20.82 -2.42
CA GLN A 12 1.30 20.38 -1.02
C GLN A 12 2.26 19.21 -0.74
N SER A 13 2.32 18.23 -1.65
CA SER A 13 3.17 17.04 -1.48
C SER A 13 4.67 17.36 -1.45
N LYS A 14 5.11 18.45 -2.08
CA LYS A 14 6.52 18.90 -2.01
C LYS A 14 6.99 19.22 -0.59
N ASN A 15 6.06 19.53 0.32
CA ASN A 15 6.39 19.86 1.72
C ASN A 15 6.28 18.64 2.65
N LEU A 16 6.21 17.41 2.11
CA LEU A 16 6.20 16.20 2.92
C LEU A 16 7.59 15.97 3.53
N PRO A 17 7.72 15.83 4.86
CA PRO A 17 9.02 15.66 5.53
C PRO A 17 9.85 14.48 5.02
N TRP A 18 9.19 13.48 4.43
CA TRP A 18 9.83 12.32 3.80
C TRP A 18 10.66 12.65 2.56
N LEU A 19 10.45 13.81 1.94
CA LEU A 19 11.19 14.28 0.77
C LEU A 19 12.45 15.07 1.14
N ASP A 20 12.55 15.54 2.39
CA ASP A 20 13.69 16.33 2.87
C ASP A 20 14.84 15.46 3.40
N ILE A 21 14.60 14.16 3.60
CA ILE A 21 15.61 13.25 4.15
C ILE A 21 16.48 12.61 3.05
N PRO A 22 17.77 12.34 3.32
CA PRO A 22 18.63 11.62 2.40
C PRO A 22 18.09 10.22 2.09
N LYS A 23 18.30 9.77 0.85
CA LYS A 23 17.86 8.44 0.37
C LYS A 23 18.21 7.28 1.32
N PRO A 24 19.42 7.17 1.91
CA PRO A 24 19.72 6.08 2.85
C PRO A 24 18.84 6.11 4.10
N GLU A 25 18.58 7.29 4.65
CA GLU A 25 17.73 7.46 5.83
C GLU A 25 16.26 7.17 5.50
N PHE A 26 15.80 7.60 4.32
CA PHE A 26 14.48 7.25 3.80
C PHE A 26 14.27 5.74 3.75
N ILE A 27 15.23 5.01 3.17
CA ILE A 27 15.15 3.55 3.05
C ILE A 27 15.06 2.90 4.44
N GLN A 28 15.91 3.33 5.39
CA GLN A 28 15.88 2.81 6.76
C GLN A 28 14.52 3.02 7.43
N LYS A 29 13.96 4.24 7.33
CA LYS A 29 12.64 4.57 7.90
C LYS A 29 11.50 3.77 7.27
N VAL A 30 11.50 3.62 5.94
CA VAL A 30 10.49 2.81 5.23
C VAL A 30 10.56 1.35 5.65
N VAL A 31 11.75 0.75 5.67
CA VAL A 31 11.93 -0.66 6.04
C VAL A 31 11.47 -0.90 7.48
N ALA A 32 11.80 -0.02 8.41
CA ALA A 32 11.39 -0.12 9.81
C ALA A 32 9.86 -0.07 10.02
N LYS A 33 9.14 0.55 9.08
CA LYS A 33 7.68 0.74 9.12
C LYS A 33 6.92 -0.19 8.16
N THR A 34 7.62 -1.10 7.48
CA THR A 34 7.01 -2.03 6.53
C THR A 34 6.36 -3.19 7.29
N LEU A 35 5.07 -3.41 7.07
CA LEU A 35 4.35 -4.54 7.68
C LEU A 35 4.75 -5.89 7.05
N PRO A 36 4.60 -7.01 7.78
CA PRO A 36 4.81 -8.35 7.23
C PRO A 36 3.98 -8.59 5.97
N ARG A 37 4.54 -9.38 5.04
CA ARG A 37 3.83 -9.71 3.81
C ARG A 37 2.56 -10.53 4.13
N PRO A 38 1.40 -10.17 3.57
CA PRO A 38 0.16 -10.94 3.73
C PRO A 38 0.33 -12.36 3.18
N MET A 39 -0.23 -13.38 3.83
CA MET A 39 -0.07 -14.78 3.42
C MET A 39 -0.57 -15.07 1.99
N ASN A 40 -1.57 -14.32 1.54
CA ASN A 40 -2.24 -14.43 0.24
C ASN A 40 -1.65 -13.50 -0.84
N TYR A 41 -0.57 -12.75 -0.58
CA TYR A 41 -0.07 -11.71 -1.50
C TYR A 41 0.19 -12.22 -2.93
N ARG A 42 0.67 -13.46 -3.07
CA ARG A 42 0.93 -14.08 -4.38
C ARG A 42 -0.34 -14.28 -5.20
N LYS A 43 -1.43 -14.70 -4.54
CA LYS A 43 -2.74 -14.91 -5.16
C LYS A 43 -3.33 -13.58 -5.63
N ILE A 44 -3.26 -12.55 -4.79
CA ILE A 44 -3.69 -11.19 -5.13
C ILE A 44 -2.92 -10.68 -6.34
N ILE A 45 -1.59 -10.84 -6.38
CA ILE A 45 -0.77 -10.43 -7.54
C ILE A 45 -1.18 -11.18 -8.81
N ALA A 46 -1.39 -12.50 -8.74
CA ALA A 46 -1.77 -13.30 -9.90
C ALA A 46 -3.15 -12.89 -10.46
N VAL A 47 -4.11 -12.61 -9.59
CA VAL A 47 -5.43 -12.08 -9.97
C VAL A 47 -5.29 -10.69 -10.61
N ASN A 48 -4.54 -9.77 -9.99
CA ASN A 48 -4.37 -8.40 -10.49
C ASN A 48 -3.66 -8.35 -11.86
N LYS A 49 -2.79 -9.33 -12.14
CA LYS A 49 -2.13 -9.48 -13.45
C LYS A 49 -3.00 -10.17 -14.50
N GLY A 50 -4.16 -10.71 -14.12
CA GLY A 50 -5.00 -11.53 -14.99
C GLY A 50 -4.47 -12.93 -15.25
N GLU A 51 -3.44 -13.38 -14.51
CA GLU A 51 -2.86 -14.73 -14.61
C GLU A 51 -3.78 -15.78 -13.96
N LEU A 52 -4.62 -15.36 -13.01
CA LEU A 52 -5.63 -16.18 -12.34
C LEU A 52 -7.00 -15.50 -12.46
N GLY A 53 -8.04 -16.28 -12.79
CA GLY A 53 -9.41 -15.80 -12.76
C GLY A 53 -9.89 -15.52 -11.33
N LEU A 54 -10.62 -14.42 -11.14
CA LEU A 54 -11.20 -14.07 -9.85
C LEU A 54 -12.36 -15.02 -9.50
N VAL A 55 -12.29 -15.65 -8.33
CA VAL A 55 -13.40 -16.43 -7.78
C VAL A 55 -14.19 -15.52 -6.84
N LEU A 56 -15.44 -15.22 -7.21
CA LEU A 56 -16.27 -14.23 -6.49
C LEU A 56 -16.45 -14.54 -5.00
N THR A 57 -16.48 -15.82 -4.62
CA THR A 57 -16.62 -16.23 -3.21
C THR A 57 -15.39 -15.94 -2.37
N GLU A 58 -14.22 -15.72 -3.00
CA GLU A 58 -12.96 -15.42 -2.31
C GLU A 58 -12.66 -13.92 -2.23
N VAL A 59 -13.47 -13.08 -2.90
CA VAL A 59 -13.30 -11.62 -2.91
C VAL A 59 -13.27 -11.01 -1.50
N PRO A 60 -14.16 -11.39 -0.56
CA PRO A 60 -14.12 -10.82 0.79
C PRO A 60 -12.77 -11.06 1.47
N ASP A 61 -12.19 -12.25 1.34
CA ASP A 61 -10.90 -12.60 1.95
C ASP A 61 -9.71 -11.89 1.27
N LEU A 62 -9.83 -11.63 -0.03
CA LEU A 62 -8.84 -10.89 -0.82
C LEU A 62 -8.90 -9.37 -0.58
N GLU A 63 -10.02 -8.83 -0.10
CA GLU A 63 -10.21 -7.39 0.14
C GLU A 63 -10.12 -7.00 1.63
N ILE A 64 -10.66 -7.82 2.54
CA ILE A 64 -10.78 -7.52 3.98
C ILE A 64 -9.54 -7.98 4.78
N GLY A 65 -8.79 -8.95 4.25
CA GLY A 65 -7.61 -9.51 4.93
C GLY A 65 -6.55 -8.46 5.28
N PRO A 66 -5.45 -8.85 5.96
CA PRO A 66 -4.33 -7.96 6.30
C PRO A 66 -3.52 -7.53 5.06
N ASN A 67 -4.16 -7.42 3.90
CA ASN A 67 -3.65 -7.14 2.56
C ASN A 67 -3.13 -5.69 2.43
N ARG A 68 -2.74 -5.08 3.55
CA ARG A 68 -2.06 -3.80 3.64
C ARG A 68 -0.57 -4.04 3.51
N CYS A 69 -0.09 -4.00 2.27
CA CYS A 69 1.34 -3.91 1.97
C CYS A 69 1.90 -2.49 2.16
N ALA A 70 1.18 -1.62 2.87
CA ALA A 70 1.54 -0.23 3.07
C ALA A 70 2.56 -0.07 4.20
N VAL A 71 3.34 1.00 4.12
CA VAL A 71 4.19 1.47 5.21
C VAL A 71 3.29 2.06 6.29
N ASP A 72 3.54 1.72 7.55
CA ASP A 72 2.78 2.26 8.66
C ASP A 72 3.04 3.77 8.81
N ALA A 73 1.97 4.55 8.74
CA ALA A 73 1.97 6.01 8.85
C ALA A 73 1.97 6.51 10.31
N SER A 74 1.79 5.63 11.30
CA SER A 74 1.72 5.96 12.73
C SER A 74 3.03 6.43 13.36
#